data_AF-D5AB18-F1
#
_entry.id   AF-D5AB18-F1
#
_cell.length_a   1.000
_cell.length_b   1.000
_cell.length_c   1.000
_cell.angle_alpha   90.00
_cell.angle_beta   90.00
_cell.angle_gamma   90.00
#
_symmetry.space_group_name_H-M   'P 1'
#
loop_
_entity.id
_entity.type
_entity.pdbx_description
1 polymer ?
#
loop_
_entity_poly.entity_id
_entity_poly.type
_entity_poly.pdbx_seq_one_letter_code
_entity_poly.pdbx_strand_id
1 'polypeptide(L)'
;MFLVYNYLPGGNLEKFIHERSNRNVHWRIVHKIALDIAQALSYLHDCCVPRVLHRDIKPSNILLDNNLNAYLSDFGLARLLEVSETHATTDVHGTFGYVAPEYAATCRVSDKADVYSYGVVFLELLSGKKSLDPSFSSYGNGFNIVSWACMLVREGREHEVFIPGLWETGPREDLVESLHLAIMCTIELLSARPSMKQVVKRLKQLQPPPLS
;
A
#
# COMPACT_ATOMS: atom_id res chain seq x y z
N MET A 1 30.23 1.41 3.82
CA MET A 1 29.46 0.27 4.37
C MET A 1 28.74 -0.38 3.20
N PHE A 2 28.82 -1.70 3.05
CA PHE A 2 28.08 -2.44 2.03
C PHE A 2 27.08 -3.37 2.72
N LEU A 3 25.89 -3.51 2.15
CA LEU A 3 24.86 -4.44 2.59
C LEU A 3 24.65 -5.47 1.47
N VAL A 4 24.55 -6.75 1.82
CA VAL A 4 24.40 -7.86 0.87
C VAL A 4 23.06 -8.54 1.15
N TYR A 5 22.25 -8.71 0.11
CA TYR A 5 20.92 -9.30 0.18
C TYR A 5 20.78 -10.44 -0.83
N ASN A 6 19.78 -11.30 -0.61
CA ASN A 6 19.35 -12.24 -1.63
C ASN A 6 18.81 -11.48 -2.85
N TYR A 7 19.20 -11.91 -4.05
CA TYR A 7 18.68 -11.35 -5.29
C TYR A 7 17.25 -11.82 -5.55
N LEU A 8 16.33 -10.89 -5.74
CA LEU A 8 14.93 -11.15 -6.07
C LEU A 8 14.69 -10.83 -7.57
N PRO A 9 14.53 -11.85 -8.43
CA PRO A 9 14.56 -11.70 -9.88
C PRO A 9 13.34 -10.98 -10.48
N GLY A 10 12.22 -10.91 -9.75
CA GLY A 10 11.03 -10.18 -10.17
C GLY A 10 11.20 -8.66 -10.14
N GLY A 11 12.32 -8.16 -9.61
CA GLY A 11 12.57 -6.72 -9.47
C GLY A 11 11.73 -6.12 -8.37
N ASN A 12 11.35 -4.85 -8.53
CA ASN A 12 10.50 -4.14 -7.57
C ASN A 12 9.07 -3.97 -8.08
N LEU A 13 8.17 -3.64 -7.16
CA LEU A 13 6.76 -3.47 -7.42
C LEU A 13 6.49 -2.28 -8.34
N GLU A 14 7.32 -1.23 -8.31
CA GLU A 14 7.20 -0.09 -9.24
C GLU A 14 7.31 -0.54 -10.70
N LYS A 15 8.34 -1.34 -11.01
CA LYS A 15 8.55 -1.92 -12.33
C LYS A 15 7.38 -2.82 -12.72
N PHE A 16 6.94 -3.68 -11.80
CA PHE A 16 5.78 -4.54 -12.03
C PHE A 16 4.52 -3.73 -12.34
N ILE A 17 4.23 -2.67 -11.58
CA ILE A 17 3.06 -1.82 -11.80
C ILE A 17 3.11 -1.14 -13.17
N HIS A 18 4.28 -0.66 -13.58
CA HIS A 18 4.45 0.02 -14.86
C HIS A 18 4.34 -0.95 -16.05
N GLU A 19 5.00 -2.11 -15.99
CA GLU A 19 5.04 -3.07 -17.10
C GLU A 19 3.70 -3.81 -17.29
N ARG A 20 2.94 -3.97 -16.22
CA ARG A 20 1.66 -4.69 -16.25
C ARG A 20 0.51 -3.86 -16.80
N SER A 21 0.65 -2.54 -16.93
CA SER A 21 -0.37 -1.68 -17.55
C SER A 21 -0.70 -2.07 -18.99
N ASN A 22 0.13 -2.92 -19.61
CA ASN A 22 -0.06 -3.48 -20.94
C ASN A 22 -0.40 -4.99 -20.94
N ARG A 23 -0.70 -5.61 -19.78
CA ARG A 23 -0.94 -7.05 -19.64
C ARG A 23 -2.27 -7.33 -18.92
N ASN A 24 -2.90 -8.45 -19.24
CA ASN A 24 -4.05 -8.95 -18.48
C ASN A 24 -3.58 -9.42 -17.09
N VAL A 25 -3.63 -8.52 -16.10
CA VAL A 25 -3.30 -8.85 -14.72
C VAL A 25 -4.51 -9.43 -14.02
N HIS A 26 -4.38 -10.67 -13.57
CA HIS A 26 -5.42 -11.31 -12.79
C HIS A 26 -5.50 -10.73 -11.39
N TRP A 27 -6.74 -10.50 -10.92
CA TRP A 27 -7.06 -10.11 -9.53
C TRP A 27 -6.27 -10.91 -8.49
N ARG A 28 -6.12 -12.22 -8.71
CA ARG A 28 -5.37 -13.13 -7.84
C ARG A 28 -3.93 -12.67 -7.56
N ILE A 29 -3.24 -12.11 -8.55
CA ILE A 29 -1.87 -11.62 -8.38
C ILE A 29 -1.86 -10.32 -7.57
N VAL A 30 -2.78 -9.40 -7.87
CA VAL A 30 -2.92 -8.13 -7.13
C VAL A 30 -3.23 -8.40 -5.66
N HIS A 31 -4.21 -9.27 -5.40
CA HIS A 31 -4.60 -9.71 -4.06
C HIS A 31 -3.44 -10.36 -3.30
N LYS A 32 -2.70 -11.28 -3.95
CA LYS A 32 -1.55 -11.94 -3.34
C LYS A 32 -0.48 -10.93 -2.90
N ILE A 33 -0.07 -10.02 -3.79
CA ILE A 33 0.94 -9.02 -3.48
C ILE A 33 0.47 -8.12 -2.33
N ALA A 34 -0.77 -7.63 -2.37
CA ALA A 34 -1.33 -6.80 -1.31
C ALA A 34 -1.35 -7.54 0.04
N LEU A 35 -1.73 -8.82 0.03
CA LEU A 35 -1.74 -9.67 1.23
C LEU A 35 -0.33 -9.90 1.79
N ASP A 36 0.65 -10.22 0.95
CA ASP A 36 2.05 -10.43 1.37
C ASP A 36 2.63 -9.17 2.05
N ILE A 37 2.42 -7.99 1.45
CA ILE A 37 2.83 -6.71 2.03
C ILE A 37 2.13 -6.48 3.38
N ALA A 38 0.82 -6.73 3.44
CA ALA A 38 0.05 -6.53 4.67
C ALA A 38 0.50 -7.46 5.79
N GLN A 39 0.84 -8.71 5.47
CA GLN A 39 1.37 -9.69 6.43
C GLN A 39 2.75 -9.28 6.93
N ALA A 40 3.63 -8.81 6.06
CA ALA A 40 4.95 -8.33 6.45
C ALA A 40 4.84 -7.13 7.42
N LEU A 41 3.99 -6.15 7.10
CA LEU A 41 3.77 -5.01 7.99
C LEU A 41 3.10 -5.42 9.32
N SER A 42 2.11 -6.30 9.29
CA SER A 42 1.49 -6.82 10.52
C SER A 42 2.52 -7.52 11.41
N TYR A 43 3.47 -8.26 10.82
CA TYR A 43 4.57 -8.87 11.58
C TYR A 43 5.46 -7.81 12.24
N LEU A 44 5.88 -6.77 11.49
CA LEU A 44 6.70 -5.68 12.03
C LEU A 44 6.01 -4.91 13.16
N HIS A 45 4.69 -4.72 13.07
CA HIS A 45 3.91 -3.93 14.00
C HIS A 45 3.50 -4.68 15.27
N ASP A 46 3.14 -5.97 15.14
CA ASP A 46 2.51 -6.75 16.20
C ASP A 46 3.34 -7.93 16.72
N CYS A 47 4.32 -8.42 15.96
CA CYS A 47 5.12 -9.60 16.33
C CYS A 47 6.56 -9.26 16.75
N CYS A 48 7.12 -8.15 16.26
CA CYS A 48 8.43 -7.67 16.70
C CYS A 48 8.35 -6.98 18.07
N VAL A 49 9.34 -7.25 18.93
CA VAL A 49 9.53 -6.58 20.22
C VAL A 49 10.98 -6.11 20.33
N PRO A 50 11.27 -4.79 20.31
CA PRO A 50 10.32 -3.67 20.16
C PRO A 50 9.65 -3.60 18.77
N ARG A 51 8.56 -2.85 18.66
CA ARG A 51 7.82 -2.67 17.39
C ARG A 51 8.72 -2.03 16.34
N VAL A 52 8.64 -2.48 15.09
CA VAL A 52 9.41 -1.90 13.98
C VAL A 52 8.49 -1.07 13.09
N LEU A 53 8.80 0.22 12.92
CA LEU A 53 8.18 1.11 11.94
C LEU A 53 9.07 1.16 10.70
N HIS A 54 8.54 0.90 9.50
CA HIS A 54 9.35 0.89 8.28
C HIS A 54 9.61 2.30 7.74
N ARG A 55 8.60 3.18 7.76
CA ARG A 55 8.65 4.61 7.39
C ARG A 55 8.92 4.96 5.92
N ASP A 56 9.08 3.97 5.05
CA ASP A 56 9.32 4.19 3.60
C ASP A 56 8.69 3.10 2.75
N ILE A 57 7.44 2.76 3.05
CA ILE A 57 6.65 1.83 2.26
C ILE A 57 6.26 2.51 0.94
N LYS A 58 6.79 1.99 -0.15
CA LYS A 58 6.54 2.45 -1.52
C LYS A 58 6.87 1.33 -2.52
N PRO A 59 6.37 1.38 -3.77
CA PRO A 59 6.55 0.29 -4.72
C PRO A 59 8.02 -0.03 -5.05
N SER A 60 8.93 0.95 -5.02
CA SER A 60 10.36 0.70 -5.29
C SER A 60 11.09 -0.02 -4.14
N ASN A 61 10.52 -0.01 -2.93
CA ASN A 61 11.05 -0.72 -1.75
C ASN A 61 10.33 -2.07 -1.51
N ILE A 62 9.44 -2.48 -2.40
CA ILE A 62 8.78 -3.79 -2.35
C ILE A 62 9.36 -4.64 -3.48
N LEU A 63 10.06 -5.70 -3.13
CA LEU A 63 10.70 -6.61 -4.08
C LEU A 63 9.83 -7.83 -4.35
N LEU A 64 9.95 -8.39 -5.56
CA LEU A 64 9.18 -9.54 -6.01
C LEU A 64 10.11 -10.70 -6.40
N ASP A 65 9.75 -11.93 -6.04
CA ASP A 65 10.40 -13.12 -6.57
C ASP A 65 9.77 -13.61 -7.89
N ASN A 66 10.26 -14.74 -8.43
CA ASN A 66 9.72 -15.33 -9.67
C ASN A 66 8.25 -15.77 -9.57
N ASN A 67 7.76 -16.00 -8.35
CA ASN A 67 6.39 -16.41 -8.10
C ASN A 67 5.50 -15.21 -7.75
N LEU A 68 6.01 -13.98 -7.84
CA LEU A 68 5.35 -12.75 -7.43
C LEU A 68 4.94 -12.78 -5.94
N ASN A 69 5.75 -13.43 -5.08
CA ASN A 69 5.71 -13.20 -3.64
C ASN A 69 6.34 -11.84 -3.35
N ALA A 70 5.72 -11.04 -2.47
CA ALA A 70 6.19 -9.70 -2.15
C ALA A 70 7.01 -9.64 -0.86
N TYR A 71 8.11 -8.88 -0.88
CA TYR A 71 9.05 -8.72 0.23
C TYR A 71 9.32 -7.24 0.47
N LEU A 72 9.20 -6.81 1.73
CA LEU A 72 9.65 -5.48 2.14
C LEU A 72 11.19 -5.42 2.10
N SER A 73 11.72 -4.29 1.64
CA SER A 73 13.15 -4.01 1.59
C SER A 73 13.43 -2.57 2.00
N ASP A 74 14.70 -2.23 2.15
CA ASP A 74 15.16 -0.89 2.57
C ASP A 74 14.61 -0.43 3.93
N PHE A 75 15.20 -1.00 4.98
CA PHE A 75 14.96 -0.58 6.37
C PHE A 75 15.85 0.60 6.78
N GLY A 76 16.42 1.37 5.83
CA GLY A 76 17.33 2.47 6.13
C GLY A 76 16.70 3.60 6.95
N LEU A 77 15.38 3.76 6.88
CA LEU A 77 14.60 4.72 7.67
C LEU A 77 13.86 4.08 8.85
N ALA A 78 14.00 2.76 9.04
CA ALA A 78 13.23 2.03 10.02
C ALA A 78 13.53 2.52 11.45
N ARG A 79 12.52 2.45 12.31
CA ARG A 79 12.62 2.90 13.70
C ARG A 79 12.00 1.89 14.65
N LEU A 80 12.68 1.64 15.77
CA LEU A 80 12.14 0.87 16.88
C LEU A 80 11.25 1.78 17.74
N LEU A 81 10.07 1.28 18.08
CA LEU A 81 9.12 1.92 18.98
C LEU A 81 8.89 0.99 20.17
N GLU A 82 9.14 1.48 21.38
CA GLU A 82 8.98 0.67 22.59
C GLU A 82 7.51 0.33 22.84
N VAL A 83 7.25 -0.77 23.55
CA VAL A 83 5.88 -1.28 23.76
C VAL A 83 4.99 -0.26 24.48
N SER A 84 5.57 0.58 25.34
CA SER A 84 4.87 1.65 26.05
C SER A 84 4.58 2.89 25.19
N GLU A 85 5.21 3.02 24.02
CA GLU A 85 5.12 4.21 23.19
C GLU A 85 4.02 4.06 22.13
N THR A 86 3.24 5.12 21.96
CA THR A 86 2.20 5.19 20.90
C THR A 86 2.71 5.86 19.62
N HIS A 87 3.81 6.61 19.73
CA HIS A 87 4.42 7.36 18.65
C HIS A 87 5.85 7.73 19.02
N ALA A 88 6.66 8.06 18.02
CA ALA A 88 7.99 8.60 18.16
C ALA A 88 8.05 9.99 17.54
N THR A 89 8.69 10.96 18.21
CA THR A 89 9.00 12.26 17.61
C THR A 89 10.31 12.16 16.82
N THR A 90 10.29 12.57 15.54
CA THR A 90 11.43 12.55 14.62
C THR A 90 11.20 13.47 13.45
N ASP A 91 12.29 13.94 12.85
CA ASP A 91 12.27 14.56 11.53
C ASP A 91 11.48 13.70 10.55
N VAL A 92 10.80 14.39 9.63
CA VAL A 92 10.00 13.77 8.58
C VAL A 92 10.96 13.18 7.55
N HIS A 93 10.99 11.86 7.49
CA HIS A 93 11.66 11.09 6.46
C HIS A 93 10.65 10.23 5.73
N GLY A 94 10.98 9.82 4.51
CA GLY A 94 10.13 9.01 3.64
C GLY A 94 9.92 9.68 2.28
N THR A 95 9.13 9.04 1.45
CA THR A 95 8.93 9.46 0.06
C THR A 95 7.65 10.29 -0.10
N PHE A 96 7.77 11.47 -0.72
CA PHE A 96 6.62 12.34 -1.00
C PHE A 96 5.55 11.58 -1.81
N GLY A 97 4.27 11.74 -1.43
CA GLY A 97 3.15 10.96 -1.95
C GLY A 97 2.77 9.74 -1.09
N TYR A 98 3.68 9.23 -0.25
CA TYR A 98 3.45 8.08 0.65
C TYR A 98 3.50 8.45 2.13
N VAL A 99 4.10 9.59 2.48
CA VAL A 99 4.16 10.08 3.85
C VAL A 99 2.77 10.44 4.35
N ALA A 100 2.40 9.91 5.52
CA ALA A 100 1.11 10.17 6.14
C ALA A 100 0.97 11.66 6.57
N PRO A 101 -0.21 12.27 6.40
CA PRO A 101 -0.39 13.70 6.58
C PRO A 101 -0.12 14.18 8.02
N GLU A 102 -0.51 13.40 9.02
CA GLU A 102 -0.23 13.68 10.43
C GLU A 102 1.27 13.64 10.74
N TYR A 103 2.00 12.74 10.09
CA TYR A 103 3.43 12.62 10.31
C TYR A 103 4.15 13.82 9.71
N ALA A 104 3.77 14.23 8.49
CA ALA A 104 4.26 15.45 7.86
C ALA A 104 3.94 16.71 8.68
N ALA A 105 2.77 16.78 9.31
CA ALA A 105 2.33 17.96 10.06
C ALA A 105 2.91 18.05 11.48
N THR A 106 3.13 16.91 12.16
CA THR A 106 3.43 16.90 13.60
C THR A 106 4.81 16.34 13.95
N CYS A 107 5.55 15.79 12.98
CA CYS A 107 6.80 15.05 13.21
C CYS A 107 6.64 13.85 14.16
N ARG A 108 5.40 13.36 14.36
CA ARG A 108 5.10 12.18 15.18
C ARG A 108 4.76 11.02 14.28
N VAL A 109 5.57 9.96 14.36
CA VAL A 109 5.39 8.74 13.57
C VAL A 109 4.88 7.61 14.45
N SER A 110 3.98 6.80 13.90
CA SER A 110 3.44 5.58 14.52
C SER A 110 3.29 4.49 13.45
N ASP A 111 2.86 3.30 13.82
CA ASP A 111 2.48 2.23 12.88
C ASP A 111 1.40 2.69 11.87
N LYS A 112 0.55 3.66 12.26
CA LYS A 112 -0.46 4.23 11.36
C LYS A 112 0.12 5.00 10.17
N ALA A 113 1.38 5.43 10.25
CA ALA A 113 2.06 6.02 9.10
C ALA A 113 2.36 4.95 8.03
N ASP A 114 2.85 3.78 8.44
CA ASP A 114 3.06 2.65 7.53
C ASP A 114 1.73 2.13 6.94
N VAL A 115 0.65 2.14 7.73
CA VAL A 115 -0.71 1.81 7.25
C VAL A 115 -1.15 2.76 6.13
N TYR A 116 -0.92 4.07 6.30
CA TYR A 116 -1.24 5.05 5.26
C TYR A 116 -0.45 4.78 3.98
N SER A 117 0.87 4.60 4.10
CA SER A 117 1.72 4.30 2.95
C SER A 117 1.33 3.00 2.25
N TYR A 118 0.93 1.97 3.01
CA TYR A 118 0.35 0.73 2.46
C TYR A 118 -0.92 1.00 1.67
N GLY A 119 -1.84 1.83 2.18
CA GLY A 119 -3.06 2.21 1.47
C GLY A 119 -2.78 2.88 0.13
N VAL A 120 -1.79 3.78 0.09
CA VAL A 120 -1.32 4.40 -1.16
C VAL A 120 -0.79 3.35 -2.14
N VAL A 121 0.10 2.45 -1.70
CA VAL A 121 0.63 1.35 -2.53
C VAL A 121 -0.50 0.45 -3.03
N PHE A 122 -1.51 0.18 -2.21
CA PHE A 122 -2.64 -0.64 -2.61
C PHE A 122 -3.49 0.04 -3.69
N LEU A 123 -3.68 1.36 -3.61
CA LEU A 123 -4.34 2.12 -4.68
C LEU A 123 -3.54 2.09 -5.99
N GLU A 124 -2.20 2.16 -5.94
CA GLU A 124 -1.37 1.99 -7.16
C GLU A 124 -1.49 0.56 -7.73
N LEU A 125 -1.59 -0.43 -6.84
CA LEU A 125 -1.82 -1.83 -7.20
C LEU A 125 -3.18 -2.07 -7.88
N LEU A 126 -4.22 -1.32 -7.53
CA LEU A 126 -5.53 -1.43 -8.16
C LEU A 126 -5.61 -0.64 -9.47
N SER A 127 -5.01 0.55 -9.52
CA SER A 127 -5.20 1.50 -10.61
C SER A 127 -4.12 1.50 -11.69
N GLY A 128 -2.92 1.01 -11.37
CA GLY A 128 -1.76 1.18 -12.24
C GLY A 128 -1.23 2.61 -12.32
N LYS A 129 -1.76 3.55 -11.51
CA LYS A 129 -1.32 4.94 -11.46
C LYS A 129 -0.35 5.16 -10.32
N LYS A 130 0.61 6.07 -10.50
CA LYS A 130 1.51 6.51 -9.43
C LYS A 130 0.77 7.38 -8.40
N SER A 131 1.26 7.44 -7.17
CA SER A 131 0.67 8.27 -6.11
C SER A 131 0.46 9.74 -6.50
N LEU A 132 1.35 10.29 -7.33
CA LEU A 132 1.33 11.65 -7.87
C LEU A 132 1.30 11.66 -9.41
N ASP A 133 0.48 10.80 -10.00
CA ASP A 133 0.33 10.71 -11.45
C ASP A 133 -0.07 12.07 -12.08
N PRO A 134 0.56 12.51 -13.18
CA PRO A 134 0.25 13.78 -13.83
C PRO A 134 -1.22 13.92 -14.25
N SER A 135 -1.92 12.80 -14.52
CA SER A 135 -3.34 12.82 -14.88
C SER A 135 -4.22 13.47 -13.79
N PHE A 136 -3.78 13.46 -12.53
CA PHE A 136 -4.52 14.05 -11.42
C PHE A 136 -4.55 15.59 -11.45
N SER A 137 -3.61 16.24 -12.17
CA SER A 137 -3.57 17.70 -12.29
C SER A 137 -4.84 18.30 -12.90
N SER A 138 -5.57 17.52 -13.70
CA SER A 138 -6.85 17.91 -14.30
C SER A 138 -7.99 18.11 -13.28
N TYR A 139 -7.87 17.52 -12.08
CA TYR A 139 -8.88 17.63 -11.01
C TYR A 139 -8.56 18.74 -10.00
N GLY A 140 -7.34 19.29 -10.03
CA GLY A 140 -6.93 20.41 -9.20
C GLY A 140 -5.49 20.32 -8.68
N ASN A 141 -5.01 21.42 -8.11
CA ASN A 141 -3.69 21.46 -7.49
C ASN A 141 -3.65 20.60 -6.22
N GLY A 142 -2.61 19.79 -6.07
CA GLY A 142 -2.41 18.92 -4.91
C GLY A 142 -3.26 17.64 -4.92
N PHE A 143 -4.00 17.37 -6.00
CA PHE A 143 -4.74 16.13 -6.16
C PHE A 143 -3.78 14.95 -6.33
N ASN A 144 -3.99 13.90 -5.53
CA ASN A 144 -3.18 12.69 -5.53
C ASN A 144 -4.08 11.46 -5.69
N ILE A 145 -3.47 10.27 -5.68
CA ILE A 145 -4.21 9.01 -5.87
C ILE A 145 -5.30 8.80 -4.81
N VAL A 146 -5.10 9.27 -3.57
CA VAL A 146 -6.07 9.14 -2.49
C VAL A 146 -7.28 10.03 -2.74
N SER A 147 -7.06 11.33 -3.02
CA SER A 147 -8.16 12.26 -3.29
C SER A 147 -8.94 11.85 -4.54
N TRP A 148 -8.25 11.32 -5.56
CA TRP A 148 -8.85 10.79 -6.78
C TRP A 148 -9.70 9.56 -6.54
N ALA A 149 -9.20 8.55 -5.83
CA ALA A 149 -9.97 7.36 -5.50
C ALA A 149 -11.22 7.69 -4.65
N CYS A 150 -11.06 8.55 -3.64
CA CYS A 150 -12.18 9.02 -2.80
C CYS A 150 -13.24 9.78 -3.61
N MET A 151 -12.83 10.61 -4.56
CA MET A 151 -13.76 11.34 -5.43
C MET A 151 -14.57 10.38 -6.31
N LEU A 152 -13.92 9.41 -6.97
CA LEU A 152 -14.60 8.43 -7.81
C LEU A 152 -15.60 7.58 -7.02
N VAL A 153 -15.24 7.13 -5.82
CA VAL A 153 -16.17 6.39 -4.94
C VAL A 153 -17.37 7.26 -4.53
N ARG A 154 -17.15 8.53 -4.21
CA ARG A 154 -18.25 9.46 -3.88
C ARG A 154 -19.21 9.72 -5.04
N GLU A 155 -18.72 9.63 -6.27
CA GLU A 155 -19.50 9.82 -7.50
C GLU A 155 -20.15 8.53 -8.02
N GLY A 156 -19.95 7.38 -7.36
CA GLY A 156 -20.43 6.08 -7.86
C GLY A 156 -19.68 5.59 -9.11
N ARG A 157 -18.44 6.03 -9.27
CA ARG A 157 -17.55 5.78 -10.42
C ARG A 157 -16.34 4.94 -10.02
N GLU A 158 -16.47 4.12 -8.98
CA GLU A 158 -15.37 3.30 -8.44
C GLU A 158 -14.73 2.36 -9.47
N HIS A 159 -15.48 1.92 -10.47
CA HIS A 159 -14.98 1.08 -11.57
C HIS A 159 -13.84 1.75 -12.35
N GLU A 160 -13.79 3.09 -12.41
CA GLU A 160 -12.74 3.85 -13.08
C GLU A 160 -11.42 3.87 -12.32
N VAL A 161 -11.42 3.43 -11.06
CA VAL A 161 -10.18 3.30 -10.29
C VAL A 161 -9.33 2.16 -10.83
N PHE A 162 -9.94 1.07 -11.30
CA PHE A 162 -9.23 -0.14 -11.62
C PHE A 162 -8.56 -0.07 -13.00
N ILE A 163 -7.38 -0.68 -13.09
CA ILE A 163 -6.68 -0.81 -14.37
C ILE A 163 -7.52 -1.66 -15.36
N PRO A 164 -7.51 -1.34 -16.66
CA PRO A 164 -8.23 -2.13 -17.67
C PRO A 164 -7.87 -3.62 -17.58
N GLY A 165 -8.89 -4.47 -17.68
CA GLY A 165 -8.80 -5.92 -17.52
C GLY A 165 -9.08 -6.38 -16.09
N LEU A 166 -8.74 -5.60 -15.07
CA LEU A 166 -8.97 -6.00 -13.68
C LEU A 166 -10.46 -5.96 -13.33
N TRP A 167 -11.16 -4.89 -13.72
CA TRP A 167 -12.61 -4.73 -13.48
C TRP A 167 -13.46 -5.69 -14.31
N GLU A 168 -13.04 -5.97 -15.54
CA GLU A 168 -13.76 -6.79 -16.49
C GLU A 168 -13.66 -8.28 -16.16
N THR A 169 -12.52 -8.72 -15.64
CA THR A 169 -12.24 -10.15 -15.37
C THR A 169 -12.30 -10.52 -13.89
N GLY A 170 -12.23 -9.56 -12.98
CA GLY A 170 -12.21 -9.78 -11.55
C GLY A 170 -13.60 -9.86 -10.90
N PRO A 171 -13.70 -10.46 -9.69
CA PRO A 171 -14.90 -10.41 -8.87
C PRO A 171 -15.16 -8.97 -8.39
N ARG A 172 -16.16 -8.30 -8.97
CA ARG A 172 -16.44 -6.88 -8.74
C ARG A 172 -16.64 -6.52 -7.27
N GLU A 173 -17.36 -7.36 -6.52
CA GLU A 173 -17.58 -7.14 -5.08
C GLU A 173 -16.26 -7.11 -4.30
N ASP A 174 -15.36 -8.08 -4.54
CA ASP A 174 -14.05 -8.12 -3.87
C ASP A 174 -13.16 -6.95 -4.28
N LEU A 175 -13.23 -6.51 -5.55
CA LEU A 175 -12.49 -5.36 -6.05
C LEU A 175 -12.94 -4.07 -5.34
N VAL A 176 -14.25 -3.85 -5.23
CA VAL A 176 -14.82 -2.70 -4.53
C VAL A 176 -14.47 -2.73 -3.04
N GLU A 177 -14.60 -3.89 -2.39
CA GLU A 177 -14.21 -4.04 -0.98
C GLU A 177 -12.70 -3.81 -0.76
N SER A 178 -11.87 -4.21 -1.72
CA SER A 178 -10.42 -3.95 -1.68
C SER A 178 -10.09 -2.47 -1.86
N LEU A 179 -10.80 -1.77 -2.73
CA LEU A 179 -10.70 -0.33 -2.89
C LEU A 179 -11.11 0.41 -1.61
N HIS A 180 -12.25 0.02 -1.01
CA HIS A 180 -12.68 0.58 0.26
C HIS A 180 -11.64 0.34 1.36
N LEU A 181 -11.06 -0.86 1.43
CA LEU A 181 -10.00 -1.18 2.39
C LEU A 181 -8.76 -0.31 2.18
N ALA A 182 -8.34 -0.09 0.92
CA ALA A 182 -7.22 0.78 0.58
C ALA A 182 -7.48 2.23 1.02
N ILE A 183 -8.68 2.77 0.76
CA ILE A 183 -9.10 4.11 1.20
C ILE A 183 -9.18 4.19 2.73
N MET A 184 -9.70 3.16 3.42
CA MET A 184 -9.74 3.13 4.88
C MET A 184 -8.35 3.22 5.52
N CYS A 185 -7.32 2.68 4.85
CA CYS A 185 -5.93 2.77 5.30
C CYS A 185 -5.38 4.21 5.22
N THR A 186 -5.96 5.08 4.38
CA THR A 186 -5.47 6.45 4.15
C THR A 186 -6.31 7.55 4.82
N ILE A 187 -7.33 7.19 5.60
CA ILE A 187 -8.19 8.16 6.33
C ILE A 187 -7.35 9.04 7.27
N GLU A 188 -7.58 10.35 7.28
CA GLU A 188 -6.84 11.29 8.14
C GLU A 188 -6.95 10.95 9.64
N LEU A 189 -8.15 10.58 10.10
CA LEU A 189 -8.40 10.19 11.49
C LEU A 189 -7.69 8.88 11.85
N LEU A 190 -6.64 8.98 12.65
CA LEU A 190 -5.77 7.86 13.04
C LEU A 190 -6.51 6.68 13.69
N SER A 191 -7.52 6.96 14.51
CA SER A 191 -8.31 5.93 15.19
C SER A 191 -9.22 5.15 14.22
N ALA A 192 -9.57 5.74 13.08
CA ALA A 192 -10.36 5.10 12.04
C ALA A 192 -9.53 4.22 11.09
N ARG A 193 -8.22 4.50 10.94
CA ARG A 193 -7.34 3.63 10.15
C ARG A 193 -7.27 2.24 10.80
N PRO A 194 -7.41 1.15 10.03
CA PRO A 194 -7.23 -0.19 10.56
C PRO A 194 -5.77 -0.42 11.00
N SER A 195 -5.55 -1.36 11.91
CA SER A 195 -4.24 -1.99 12.10
C SER A 195 -3.92 -2.92 10.94
N MET A 196 -2.65 -3.19 10.67
CA MET A 196 -2.27 -4.14 9.61
C MET A 196 -2.78 -5.55 9.87
N LYS A 197 -2.94 -5.97 11.13
CA LYS A 197 -3.64 -7.21 11.49
C LYS A 197 -5.10 -7.24 11.04
N GLN A 198 -5.82 -6.12 11.17
CA GLN A 198 -7.19 -5.98 10.66
C GLN A 198 -7.22 -5.99 9.13
N VAL A 199 -6.26 -5.32 8.47
CA VAL A 199 -6.12 -5.35 7.00
C VAL A 199 -5.91 -6.77 6.50
N VAL A 200 -4.98 -7.52 7.09
CA VAL A 200 -4.73 -8.93 6.76
C VAL A 200 -5.99 -9.78 6.94
N LYS A 201 -6.73 -9.58 8.04
CA LYS A 201 -7.98 -10.30 8.28
C LYS A 201 -9.02 -10.03 7.18
N ARG A 202 -9.18 -8.77 6.76
CA ARG A 202 -10.10 -8.37 5.70
C ARG A 202 -9.69 -8.96 4.35
N LEU A 203 -8.42 -8.84 3.96
CA LEU A 203 -7.91 -9.42 2.71
C LEU A 203 -8.10 -10.93 2.63
N LYS A 204 -7.91 -11.65 3.75
CA LYS A 204 -8.17 -13.10 3.81
C LYS A 204 -9.64 -13.50 3.64
N GLN A 205 -10.57 -12.57 3.76
CA GLN A 205 -12.00 -12.79 3.48
C GLN A 205 -12.32 -12.61 1.99
N LEU A 206 -11.56 -11.79 1.28
CA LEU A 206 -11.72 -11.47 -0.15
C LEU A 206 -11.02 -12.49 -1.08
N GLN A 207 -11.12 -13.79 -0.78
CA GLN A 207 -10.31 -14.81 -1.45
C GLN A 207 -10.65 -14.95 -2.94
N PRO A 208 -9.67 -14.77 -3.86
CA PRO A 208 -9.86 -15.04 -5.27
C PRO A 208 -10.17 -16.53 -5.49
N PRO A 209 -11.10 -16.88 -6.41
CA PRO A 209 -11.37 -18.27 -6.74
C PRO A 209 -10.10 -19.00 -7.25
N PRO A 210 -10.04 -20.34 -7.15
CA PRO A 210 -8.96 -21.13 -7.72
C PRO A 210 -8.86 -20.87 -9.24
N LEU A 211 -7.64 -20.94 -9.79
CA LEU A 211 -7.48 -20.98 -11.24
C LEU A 211 -8.04 -22.31 -11.74
N SER A 212 -9.06 -22.25 -12.59
CA SER A 212 -9.60 -23.40 -13.32
C SER A 212 -8.61 -23.97 -14.31
#